data_AF-A0A9D7QPH3-F1
#
_entry.id   AF-A0A9D7QPH3-F1
#
_cell.length_a   1.000
_cell.length_b   1.000
_cell.length_c   1.000
_cell.angle_alpha   90.00
_cell.angle_beta   90.00
_cell.angle_gamma   90.00
#
_symmetry.space_group_name_H-M   'P 1'
#
loop_
_entity.id
_entity.type
_entity.pdbx_description
1 polymer ?
#
loop_
_entity_poly.entity_id
_entity_poly.type
_entity_poly.pdbx_seq_one_letter_code
_entity_poly.pdbx_strand_id
1 'polypeptide(L)' 'MMYFYQAALSPQISAECRFQLSCSNFSKQSISRFGLLKGVALSADRIMKCNRVAMIDARPGDYDVNFRMFDTPSKYHIHR' A
#
# COMPACT_ATOMS: atom_id res chain seq x y z
N MET A 1 -17.11 11.65 -18.89
CA MET A 1 -15.68 11.30 -18.95
C MET A 1 -14.83 12.09 -17.94
N MET A 2 -15.26 12.23 -16.67
CA MET A 2 -14.34 12.63 -15.58
C MET A 2 -14.87 12.41 -14.16
N TYR A 3 -16.16 12.11 -13.98
CA TYR A 3 -16.76 11.81 -12.68
C TYR A 3 -16.83 10.33 -12.30
N PHE A 4 -16.82 9.40 -13.28
CA PHE A 4 -16.84 7.96 -13.00
C PHE A 4 -15.58 7.48 -12.29
N TYR A 5 -14.42 8.03 -12.67
CA TYR A 5 -13.15 7.77 -11.99
C TYR A 5 -13.14 8.33 -10.56
N GLN A 6 -13.82 9.46 -10.30
CA GLN A 6 -13.92 10.02 -8.95
C GLN A 6 -14.89 9.23 -8.07
N ALA A 7 -16.02 8.75 -8.61
CA ALA A 7 -17.06 8.09 -7.82
C ALA A 7 -16.75 6.62 -7.44
N ALA A 8 -16.10 5.85 -8.32
CA ALA A 8 -15.70 4.47 -8.02
C ALA A 8 -14.48 4.39 -7.10
N LEU A 9 -13.61 5.42 -7.13
CA LEU A 9 -12.47 5.55 -6.24
C LEU A 9 -12.80 6.32 -4.94
N SER A 10 -13.85 7.14 -4.90
CA SER A 10 -14.19 7.98 -3.73
C SER A 10 -14.28 7.25 -2.39
N PRO A 11 -14.86 6.04 -2.26
CA PRO A 11 -14.87 5.37 -0.96
C PRO A 11 -13.51 4.76 -0.57
N GLN A 12 -12.59 4.57 -1.53
CA GLN A 12 -11.23 4.04 -1.30
C GLN A 12 -10.15 5.15 -1.24
N ILE A 13 -10.43 6.34 -1.79
CA ILE A 13 -9.56 7.53 -1.77
C ILE A 13 -9.95 8.49 -0.62
N SER A 14 -11.18 8.44 -0.11
CA SER A 14 -11.54 9.10 1.16
C SER A 14 -11.10 8.33 2.41
N ALA A 15 -10.64 7.09 2.27
CA ALA A 15 -9.78 6.49 3.27
C ALA A 15 -8.36 6.94 2.96
N GLU A 16 -7.84 7.94 3.69
CA GLU A 16 -6.41 8.23 3.70
C GLU A 16 -5.67 6.90 3.73
N CYS A 17 -4.76 6.68 2.77
CA CYS A 17 -4.00 5.44 2.71
C CYS A 17 -3.42 5.22 4.11
N ARG A 18 -3.91 4.18 4.81
CA ARG A 18 -3.55 3.95 6.21
C ARG A 18 -2.12 3.49 6.36
N PHE A 19 -1.38 3.39 5.26
CA PHE A 19 0.04 3.12 5.27
C PHE A 19 0.82 4.42 5.09
N GLN A 20 2.03 4.47 5.66
CA GLN A 20 2.91 5.63 5.57
C GLN A 20 3.21 6.04 4.11
N LEU A 21 3.30 5.07 3.20
CA LEU A 21 3.40 5.29 1.76
C LEU A 21 2.08 4.93 1.08
N SER A 22 1.62 5.81 0.18
CA SER A 22 0.51 5.48 -0.72
C SER A 22 0.86 4.27 -1.59
N CYS A 23 -0.14 3.45 -1.95
CA CYS A 23 0.07 2.27 -2.80
C CYS A 23 0.76 2.64 -4.13
N SER A 24 0.49 3.82 -4.68
CA SER A 24 1.13 4.36 -5.88
C SER A 24 2.60 4.76 -5.67
N ASN A 25 2.96 5.27 -4.49
CA ASN A 25 4.37 5.56 -4.17
C ASN A 25 5.13 4.28 -3.83
N PHE A 26 4.51 3.35 -3.12
CA PHE A 26 5.08 2.03 -2.87
C PHE A 26 5.34 1.28 -4.17
N SER A 27 4.41 1.32 -5.13
CA SER A 27 4.58 0.62 -6.40
C SER A 27 5.72 1.20 -7.23
N LYS A 28 5.82 2.54 -7.30
CA LYS A 28 6.97 3.21 -7.93
C LYS A 28 8.30 2.80 -7.31
N GLN A 29 8.40 2.83 -5.97
CA GLN A 29 9.63 2.44 -5.27
C GLN A 29 9.94 0.94 -5.43
N SER A 30 8.93 0.09 -5.38
CA SER A 30 9.08 -1.36 -5.51
C SER A 30 9.52 -1.74 -6.92
N ILE A 31 8.94 -1.13 -7.96
CA ILE A 31 9.37 -1.35 -9.35
C ILE A 31 10.79 -0.82 -9.55
N SER A 32 11.12 0.34 -9.00
CA SER A 32 12.48 0.91 -9.11
C SER A 32 13.55 0.08 -8.40
N ARG A 33 13.20 -0.67 -7.34
CA ARG A 33 14.17 -1.46 -6.56
C ARG A 33 14.22 -2.94 -6.94
N PHE A 34 13.07 -3.55 -7.21
CA PHE A 34 12.93 -5.00 -7.46
C PHE A 34 12.70 -5.34 -8.94
N GLY A 35 12.52 -4.33 -9.80
CA GLY A 35 12.14 -4.49 -11.20
C GLY A 35 10.62 -4.60 -11.40
N LEU A 36 10.17 -4.55 -12.66
CA LEU A 36 8.75 -4.49 -13.01
C LEU A 36 7.96 -5.69 -12.47
N LEU A 37 8.44 -6.92 -12.68
CA LEU A 37 7.71 -8.14 -12.33
C LEU A 37 7.52 -8.29 -10.82
N LYS A 38 8.61 -8.20 -10.04
CA LYS A 38 8.53 -8.29 -8.57
C LYS A 38 7.84 -7.07 -7.98
N GLY A 39 8.18 -5.86 -8.44
CA GLY A 39 7.57 -4.63 -7.94
C GLY A 39 6.06 -4.59 -8.11
N VAL A 40 5.54 -5.08 -9.25
CA VAL A 40 4.10 -5.21 -9.49
C VAL A 40 3.49 -6.31 -8.62
N ALA A 41 4.12 -7.48 -8.48
CA ALA A 41 3.61 -8.55 -7.63
C ALA A 41 3.50 -8.13 -6.15
N LEU A 42 4.52 -7.47 -5.60
CA LEU A 42 4.50 -6.93 -4.24
C LEU A 42 3.41 -5.86 -4.06
N SER A 43 3.23 -4.99 -5.05
CA SER A 43 2.22 -3.94 -5.00
C SER A 43 0.80 -4.52 -5.09
N ALA A 44 0.61 -5.56 -5.91
CA ALA A 44 -0.67 -6.25 -6.06
C ALA A 44 -1.07 -6.98 -4.77
N ASP A 45 -0.13 -7.72 -4.15
CA ASP A 45 -0.33 -8.36 -2.85
C ASP A 45 -0.77 -7.33 -1.78
N ARG A 46 -0.13 -6.16 -1.76
CA ARG A 46 -0.47 -5.07 -0.84
C ARG A 46 -1.86 -4.49 -1.12
N ILE A 47 -2.27 -4.35 -2.38
CA ILE A 47 -3.62 -3.87 -2.75
C ILE A 47 -4.68 -4.89 -2.33
N MET A 48 -4.43 -6.19 -2.49
CA MET A 48 -5.34 -7.25 -2.03
C MET A 48 -5.53 -7.23 -0.51
N LYS A 49 -4.48 -6.86 0.24
CA LYS A 49 -4.52 -6.66 1.70
C LYS A 49 -5.08 -5.29 2.10
N CYS A 50 -5.25 -4.35 1.18
CA CYS A 50 -5.74 -3.00 1.46
C CYS A 50 -7.27 -2.96 1.66
N ASN A 51 -7.79 -3.84 2.52
CA ASN A 51 -9.17 -3.86 2.96
C ASN A 51 -9.24 -3.72 4.50
N ARG A 52 -10.43 -3.43 5.03
CA ARG A 52 -10.65 -3.14 6.46
C ARG A 52 -10.20 -4.27 7.41
N VAL A 53 -10.12 -5.51 6.93
CA VAL A 53 -9.71 -6.70 7.68
C VAL A 53 -8.21 -6.69 8.02
N ALA A 54 -7.34 -6.20 7.14
CA ALA A 54 -5.90 -6.16 7.44
C ALA A 54 -5.52 -5.21 8.59
N MET A 55 -6.43 -4.28 8.95
CA MET A 55 -6.23 -3.42 10.13
C MET A 55 -6.51 -4.14 11.45
N ILE A 56 -7.35 -5.18 11.44
CA ILE A 56 -7.74 -5.89 12.66
C ILE A 56 -6.52 -6.59 13.29
N ASP A 57 -5.54 -6.98 12.46
CA ASP A 57 -4.30 -7.64 12.90
C ASP A 57 -3.14 -6.67 13.25
N ALA A 58 -3.34 -5.35 13.18
CA ALA A 58 -2.28 -4.39 13.49
C ALA A 58 -2.01 -4.30 15.00
N ARG A 59 -0.77 -4.55 15.43
CA ARG A 59 -0.36 -4.45 16.84
C ARG A 59 0.16 -3.04 17.17
N PRO A 60 0.11 -2.62 18.45
CA PRO A 60 0.77 -1.39 18.92
C PRO A 60 2.28 -1.49 18.71
N GLY A 61 2.76 -0.94 17.60
CA GLY A 61 4.13 -1.04 17.11
C GLY A 61 4.23 -1.06 15.58
N ASP A 62 3.16 -1.44 14.88
CA ASP A 62 3.12 -1.44 13.42
C ASP A 62 2.69 -0.09 12.81
N TYR A 63 2.25 0.87 13.64
CA TYR A 63 1.73 2.17 13.22
C TYR A 63 2.53 3.35 13.80
N ASP A 64 2.60 4.44 13.04
CA ASP A 64 3.14 5.74 13.42
C ASP A 64 2.21 6.51 14.38
N VAL A 65 2.69 7.59 15.01
CA VAL A 65 1.88 8.47 15.89
C VAL A 65 0.61 9.00 15.21
N ASN A 66 0.59 9.04 13.88
CA ASN A 66 -0.57 9.41 13.06
C ASN A 66 -1.49 8.22 12.71
N PHE A 67 -1.37 7.08 13.39
CA PHE A 67 -2.09 5.83 13.10
C PHE A 67 -1.89 5.30 11.67
N ARG A 68 -0.70 5.56 11.09
CA ARG A 68 -0.33 5.08 9.75
C ARG A 68 0.62 3.88 9.84
N MET A 69 0.26 2.77 9.23
CA MET A 69 1.00 1.52 9.23
C MET A 69 2.31 1.60 8.43
N PHE A 70 3.38 1.06 9.00
CA PHE A 70 4.73 1.09 8.41
C PHE A 70 4.92 -0.08 7.44
N ASP A 71 4.86 0.19 6.12
CA ASP A 71 5.17 -0.79 5.08
C ASP A 71 6.10 -0.17 4.02
N THR A 72 7.40 -0.37 4.25
CA THR A 72 8.48 0.12 3.37
C THR A 72 8.95 -1.01 2.46
N PRO A 73 9.21 -0.76 1.16
CA PRO A 73 9.73 -1.78 0.24
C PRO A 73 11.03 -2.42 0.73
N SER A 74 11.79 -1.73 1.59
CA SER A 74 13.00 -2.25 2.26
C SER A 74 12.78 -3.51 3.11
N LYS A 75 11.56 -3.76 3.60
CA LYS A 75 11.22 -4.95 4.39
C LYS A 75 11.31 -6.24 3.57
N TYR A 76 11.14 -6.13 2.25
CA TYR A 76 11.19 -7.26 1.34
C TYR A 76 12.63 -7.49 0.91
N HIS A 77 13.29 -8.46 1.53
CA HIS A 77 14.62 -8.87 1.12
C HIS A 77 14.52 -9.75 -0.13
N ILE A 78 15.31 -9.45 -1.17
CA ILE A 78 15.55 -10.39 -2.25
C ILE A 78 16.39 -11.53 -1.64
N HIS A 79 15.79 -12.68 -1.39
CA HIS A 79 16.57 -13.91 -1.34
C HIS A 79 17.14 -14.11 -2.75
N ARG A 80 18.43 -13.80 -2.90
CA ARG A 80 19.20 -14.06 -4.12
C ARG A 80 19.67 -15.50 -4.10
#